data_AF-A0A7K2ALL7-F1
#
_entry.id   AF-A0A7K2ALL7-F1
#
_cell.length_a   1.000
_cell.length_b   1.000
_cell.length_c   1.000
_cell.angle_alpha   90.00
_cell.angle_beta   90.00
_cell.angle_gamma   90.00
#
_symmetry.space_group_name_H-M   'P 1'
#
loop_
_entity.id
_entity.type
_entity.pdbx_description
1 polymer ?
#
loop_
_entity_poly.entity_id
_entity_poly.type
_entity_poly.pdbx_seq_one_letter_code
_entity_poly.pdbx_strand_id
1 'polypeptide(L)'
;MRTTIELPDALLRRAKVTATREGVTLRSIIERGLRNGLARLNARSYRSPALSSGGQGISPGIDEGDWPTIRDIVYGAGADDRG
;
A
#
# COMPACT_ATOMS: atom_id res chain seq x y z
N MET A 1 27.11 -1.05 4.38
CA MET A 1 27.53 -1.86 5.55
C MET A 1 27.67 -3.32 5.17
N ARG A 2 28.51 -4.08 5.90
CA ARG A 2 28.61 -5.54 5.81
C ARG A 2 27.94 -6.13 7.06
N THR A 3 27.05 -7.09 6.85
CA THR A 3 26.37 -7.83 7.91
C THR A 3 26.54 -9.31 7.66
N THR A 4 26.67 -10.09 8.73
CA THR A 4 26.68 -11.55 8.69
C THR A 4 25.35 -12.00 9.29
N ILE A 5 24.61 -12.84 8.56
CA ILE A 5 23.32 -13.38 8.97
C ILE A 5 23.33 -14.89 8.75
N GLU A 6 22.71 -15.63 9.66
CA GLU A 6 22.51 -17.06 9.49
C GLU A 6 21.24 -17.31 8.66
N LEU A 7 21.34 -18.19 7.67
CA LEU A 7 20.24 -18.54 6.77
C LEU A 7 20.14 -20.05 6.68
N PRO A 8 18.92 -20.63 6.67
CA PRO A 8 18.75 -22.05 6.38
C PRO A 8 19.33 -22.42 5.01
N ASP A 9 20.06 -23.53 4.93
CA ASP A 9 20.74 -23.96 3.69
C ASP A 9 19.80 -24.08 2.50
N ALA A 10 18.59 -24.59 2.73
CA ALA A 10 17.57 -24.70 1.69
C ALA A 10 17.18 -23.33 1.11
N LEU A 11 17.11 -22.30 1.96
CA LEU A 11 16.78 -20.93 1.54
C LEU A 11 17.95 -20.30 0.77
N LEU A 12 19.18 -20.48 1.26
CA LEU A 12 20.38 -19.99 0.58
C LEU A 12 20.51 -20.62 -0.81
N ARG A 13 20.31 -21.94 -0.93
CA ARG A 13 20.30 -22.65 -2.22
C ARG A 13 19.25 -22.08 -3.17
N ARG A 14 18.02 -21.92 -2.71
CA ARG A 14 16.93 -21.35 -3.53
C ARG A 14 17.28 -19.95 -4.00
N ALA A 15 17.81 -19.09 -3.12
CA ALA A 15 18.21 -17.73 -3.48
C ALA A 15 19.32 -17.71 -4.54
N LYS A 16 20.32 -18.61 -4.44
CA LYS A 16 21.38 -18.76 -5.45
C LYS A 16 20.83 -19.18 -6.82
N VAL A 17 19.95 -20.19 -6.85
CA VAL A 17 19.30 -20.64 -8.10
C VAL A 17 18.50 -19.50 -8.73
N THR A 18 17.73 -18.76 -7.94
CA THR A 18 16.97 -17.61 -8.44
C THR A 18 17.89 -16.51 -9.00
N ALA A 19 18.99 -16.21 -8.30
CA ALA A 19 19.98 -15.23 -8.75
C ALA A 19 20.56 -15.61 -10.13
N THR A 20 20.97 -16.87 -10.31
CA THR A 20 21.45 -17.38 -11.59
C THR A 20 20.39 -17.29 -12.68
N ARG A 21 19.16 -17.72 -12.38
CA ARG A 21 18.06 -17.71 -13.35
C ARG A 21 17.70 -16.29 -13.80
N GLU A 22 17.76 -15.32 -12.91
CA GLU A 22 17.44 -13.92 -13.20
C GLU A 22 18.65 -13.10 -13.71
N GLY A 23 19.84 -13.69 -13.78
CA GLY A 23 21.06 -12.98 -14.20
C GLY A 23 21.50 -11.88 -13.23
N VAL A 24 21.20 -12.04 -11.94
CA VAL A 24 21.51 -11.05 -10.89
C VAL A 24 22.37 -11.67 -9.79
N THR A 25 22.88 -10.83 -8.88
CA THR A 25 23.67 -11.31 -7.73
C THR A 25 22.79 -11.83 -6.60
N LEU A 26 23.32 -12.75 -5.79
CA LEU A 26 22.68 -13.19 -4.54
C LEU A 26 22.38 -12.00 -3.61
N ARG A 27 23.29 -11.02 -3.57
CA ARG A 27 23.12 -9.76 -2.83
C ARG A 27 21.84 -9.03 -3.26
N SER A 28 21.60 -8.89 -4.57
CA SER A 28 20.40 -8.24 -5.10
C SER A 28 19.11 -8.96 -4.69
N ILE A 29 19.12 -10.31 -4.67
CA ILE A 29 17.99 -11.11 -4.16
C ILE A 29 17.72 -10.79 -2.68
N ILE A 30 18.77 -10.79 -1.85
CA ILE A 30 18.65 -10.53 -0.41
C ILE A 30 18.16 -9.09 -0.16
N GLU A 31 18.73 -8.10 -0.85
CA GLU A 31 18.35 -6.68 -0.72
C GLU A 31 16.89 -6.44 -1.14
N ARG A 32 16.43 -7.03 -2.26
CA ARG A 32 15.02 -6.97 -2.68
C ARG A 32 14.09 -7.60 -1.64
N GLY A 33 14.46 -8.78 -1.13
CA GLY A 33 13.71 -9.47 -0.08
C GLY A 33 13.56 -8.61 1.18
N LEU A 34 14.66 -8.02 1.65
CA LEU A 34 14.68 -7.16 2.82
C LEU A 34 13.84 -5.90 2.62
N ARG A 35 14.00 -5.20 1.48
CA ARG A 35 13.21 -4.01 1.16
C ARG A 35 11.71 -4.30 1.15
N ASN A 36 11.31 -5.39 0.49
CA ASN A 36 9.91 -5.80 0.43
C ASN A 36 9.37 -6.22 1.81
N GLY A 37 10.19 -6.86 2.64
CA GLY A 37 9.86 -7.18 4.02
C GLY A 37 9.55 -5.93 4.84
N LEU A 38 10.47 -4.96 4.82
CA LEU A 38 10.32 -3.69 5.54
C LEU A 38 9.12 -2.88 5.04
N ALA A 39 8.89 -2.84 3.72
CA ALA A 39 7.74 -2.15 3.15
C ALA A 39 6.41 -2.73 3.68
N ARG A 40 6.30 -4.06 3.80
CA ARG A 40 5.11 -4.72 4.37
C ARG A 40 4.92 -4.42 5.85
N LEU A 41 6.01 -4.35 6.62
CA LEU A 41 5.95 -3.99 8.03
C LEU A 41 5.46 -2.55 8.20
N ASN A 42 5.95 -1.62 7.38
CA ASN A 42 5.51 -0.22 7.39
C ASN A 42 4.05 -0.07 6.94
N ALA A 43 3.63 -0.82 5.93
CA ALA A 43 2.24 -0.82 5.48
C ALA A 43 1.27 -1.33 6.56
N ARG A 44 1.71 -2.25 7.43
CA ARG A 44 0.88 -2.73 8.55
C ARG A 44 0.72 -1.70 9.68
N SER A 45 1.62 -0.73 9.78
CA SER A 45 1.49 0.41 10.70
C SER A 45 0.48 1.46 10.21
N TYR A 46 0.14 1.47 8.92
CA TYR A 46 -1.05 2.18 8.44
C TYR A 46 -2.28 1.35 8.81
N ARG A 47 -2.69 1.40 10.07
CA ARG A 47 -4.09 1.13 10.39
C ARG A 47 -4.86 2.26 9.74
N SER A 48 -5.53 1.97 8.62
CA SER A 48 -6.65 2.80 8.22
C SER A 48 -7.51 2.97 9.46
N PRO A 49 -7.82 4.22 9.90
CA PRO A 49 -8.84 4.38 10.92
C PRO A 49 -10.02 3.59 10.41
N ALA A 50 -10.52 2.66 11.24
CA ALA A 50 -11.77 2.02 10.93
C ALA A 50 -12.77 3.16 10.76
N LEU A 51 -13.10 3.48 9.51
CA LEU A 51 -14.31 4.22 9.19
C LEU A 51 -15.42 3.24 9.53
N SER A 52 -15.67 3.02 10.82
CA SER A 52 -16.96 2.52 11.24
C SER A 52 -17.92 3.64 10.86
N SER A 53 -18.64 3.44 9.77
CA SER A 53 -19.93 4.09 9.56
C SER A 53 -20.88 3.58 10.66
N GLY A 54 -20.62 3.99 11.90
CA GLY A 54 -21.51 3.83 13.06
C GLY A 54 -22.60 4.89 13.06
N GLY A 55 -23.09 5.24 11.87
CA GLY A 55 -24.11 6.24 11.65
C GLY A 55 -24.84 5.84 10.38
N GLN A 56 -26.16 5.73 10.49
CA GLN A 56 -27.13 5.54 9.41
C GLN A 56 -26.61 6.20 8.13
N GLY A 57 -26.56 5.43 7.03
CA GLY A 57 -26.06 5.91 5.75
C GLY A 57 -26.70 7.22 5.31
N ILE A 58 -25.93 7.96 4.50
CA ILE A 58 -26.25 9.25 3.89
C ILE A 58 -26.66 10.33 4.91
N SER A 59 -25.91 11.44 4.96
CA SER A 59 -26.28 12.58 5.81
C SER A 59 -27.75 12.96 5.58
N PRO A 60 -28.55 13.16 6.65
CA PRO A 60 -29.95 13.51 6.50
C PRO A 60 -30.11 14.76 5.62
N GLY A 61 -30.89 14.63 4.54
CA GLY A 61 -31.09 15.70 3.54
C GLY A 61 -30.37 15.50 2.21
N ILE A 62 -29.66 14.38 2.00
CA ILE A 62 -29.12 13.99 0.69
C ILE A 62 -29.86 12.73 0.24
N ASP A 63 -30.53 12.81 -0.92
CA ASP A 63 -31.17 11.65 -1.52
C ASP A 63 -30.14 10.75 -2.21
N GLU A 64 -30.38 9.43 -2.19
CA GLU A 64 -29.56 8.47 -2.90
C GLU A 64 -29.64 8.74 -4.42
N GLY A 65 -28.53 9.21 -4.99
CA GLY A 65 -28.44 9.60 -6.41
C GLY A 65 -28.34 11.10 -6.67
N ASP A 66 -28.41 11.96 -5.65
CA ASP A 66 -28.20 13.40 -5.79
C ASP A 66 -26.71 13.76 -5.89
N TRP A 67 -26.11 13.28 -6.98
CA TRP A 67 -24.68 13.37 -7.23
C TRP A 67 -24.14 14.81 -7.37
N PRO A 68 -24.89 15.78 -7.94
CA PRO A 68 -24.50 17.18 -7.94
C PRO A 68 -24.32 17.75 -6.52
N THR A 69 -25.29 17.54 -5.63
CA THR A 69 -25.24 18.05 -4.25
C THR A 69 -24.11 17.42 -3.45
N ILE A 70 -23.89 16.11 -3.59
CA ILE A 70 -22.77 15.43 -2.92
C ILE A 70 -21.43 15.99 -3.39
N ARG A 71 -21.29 16.23 -4.70
CA ARG A 71 -20.08 16.81 -5.28
C ARG A 71 -19.81 18.21 -4.71
N ASP A 72 -20.82 19.06 -4.62
CA ASP A 72 -20.67 20.43 -4.12
C ASP A 72 -20.29 20.47 -2.63
N ILE A 73 -20.77 19.50 -1.83
CA ILE A 73 -20.38 19.35 -0.42
C ILE A 73 -18.91 18.90 -0.30
N VAL A 74 -18.48 17.94 -1.12
CA VAL A 74 -17.13 17.36 -1.04
C VAL A 74 -16.06 18.31 -1.57
N TYR A 75 -16.35 19.01 -2.68
CA TYR A 75 -15.36 19.84 -3.38
C TYR A 75 -15.52 21.35 -3.09
N GLY A 76 -16.60 21.76 -2.42
CA GLY A 76 -16.95 23.16 -2.21
C GLY A 76 -17.52 23.79 -3.47
N ALA A 77 -18.66 24.49 -3.35
CA ALA A 77 -19.30 25.18 -4.46
C ALA A 77 -18.39 26.29 -5.02
N GLY A 78 -17.69 26.00 -6.11
CA GLY A 78 -16.79 26.95 -6.78
C GLY A 78 -15.85 26.38 -7.84
N ALA A 79 -15.96 25.10 -8.20
CA ALA A 79 -15.05 24.46 -9.16
C ALA A 79 -15.45 24.60 -10.64
N ASP A 80 -16.50 25.36 -10.97
CA ASP A 80 -17.06 25.42 -12.34
C ASP A 80 -17.21 26.85 -12.90
N ASP A 81 -16.28 27.74 -12.56
CA ASP A 81 -16.11 29.03 -13.25
C ASP A 81 -14.68 29.16 -13.79
N ARG A 82 -14.43 28.50 -14.92
CA ARG A 82 -13.33 28.84 -15.86
C ARG A 82 -13.82 28.61 -17.29
N GLY A 83 -14.57 29.59 -17.79
CA GLY A 83 -14.68 29.89 -19.22
C GLY A 83 -13.56 30.83 -19.67
#